data_AF-A0A3D0NSP3-F1
#
_entry.id   AF-A0A3D0NSP3-F1
#
_cell.length_a   1.000
_cell.length_b   1.000
_cell.length_c   1.000
_cell.angle_alpha   90.00
_cell.angle_beta   90.00
_cell.angle_gamma   90.00
#
_symmetry.space_group_name_H-M   'P 1'
#
loop_
_entity.id
_entity.type
_entity.pdbx_description
1 polymer ?
#
loop_
_entity_poly.entity_id
_entity_poly.type
_entity_poly.pdbx_seq_one_letter_code
_entity_poly.pdbx_strand_id
1 'polypeptide(L)'
;MAVLKCKMCGGTLEITEGMSVCECEYCGTQQTITTAKDENLQALFNRANILRMKSEFDKAEQLYEKLVQSSPDDAEAHWGLILCKYGIEYVEDPATFKRVPTCHRTSFDSIIADEDYKEALRCADVIQRGIYEAEAKEIDRLQKEILALSAKEDP
;
A
#
# COMPACT_ATOMS: atom_id res chain seq x y z
N MET A 1 20.83 4.88 -10.53
CA MET A 1 20.35 4.49 -9.19
C MET A 1 19.06 5.22 -8.90
N ALA A 2 17.93 4.55 -9.13
CA ALA A 2 16.67 4.99 -8.55
C ALA A 2 16.73 4.76 -7.03
N VAL A 3 16.25 5.75 -6.28
CA VAL A 3 16.22 5.70 -4.81
C VAL A 3 14.78 5.48 -4.40
N LEU A 4 14.48 4.37 -3.72
CA LEU A 4 13.13 4.12 -3.24
C LEU A 4 12.71 5.16 -2.19
N LYS A 5 11.44 5.54 -2.26
CA LYS A 5 10.80 6.48 -1.34
C LYS A 5 9.81 5.73 -0.46
N CYS A 6 9.71 6.17 0.79
CA CYS A 6 8.73 5.69 1.75
C CYS A 6 7.33 5.89 1.18
N LYS A 7 6.55 4.81 1.07
CA LYS A 7 5.17 4.85 0.58
C LYS A 7 4.19 5.50 1.55
N MET A 8 4.66 5.84 2.76
CA MET A 8 3.86 6.46 3.82
C MET A 8 4.12 7.96 3.96
N CYS A 9 5.38 8.41 3.82
CA CYS A 9 5.77 9.81 4.05
C CYS A 9 6.60 10.44 2.93
N GLY A 10 7.02 9.68 1.92
CA GLY A 10 7.85 10.18 0.81
C GLY A 10 9.33 10.39 1.14
N GLY A 11 9.76 10.08 2.37
CA GLY A 11 11.17 10.10 2.78
C GLY A 11 12.03 9.14 1.95
N THR A 12 13.32 9.42 1.81
CA THR A 12 14.26 8.47 1.18
C THR A 12 14.37 7.21 2.04
N LEU A 13 14.46 6.04 1.42
CA LEU A 13 14.69 4.78 2.13
C LEU A 13 16.15 4.34 1.97
N GLU A 14 16.75 3.96 3.09
CA GLU A 14 18.00 3.22 3.10
C GLU A 14 17.69 1.73 2.97
N ILE A 15 18.06 1.15 1.82
CA ILE A 15 17.77 -0.25 1.50
C ILE A 15 19.07 -0.95 1.09
N THR A 16 19.20 -2.21 1.46
CA THR A 16 20.28 -3.08 1.01
C THR A 16 19.71 -4.14 0.07
N GLU A 17 20.57 -4.72 -0.78
CA GLU A 17 20.13 -5.73 -1.75
C GLU A 17 19.56 -6.97 -1.02
N GLY A 18 18.40 -7.44 -1.48
CA GLY A 18 17.71 -8.58 -0.90
C GLY A 18 16.71 -8.22 0.22
N MET A 19 16.60 -6.95 0.59
CA MET A 19 15.52 -6.49 1.47
C MET A 19 14.19 -6.43 0.72
N SER A 20 13.13 -6.90 1.37
CA SER A 20 11.73 -6.82 0.93
C SER A 20 10.88 -5.96 1.86
N VAL A 21 11.46 -5.58 2.99
CA VAL A 21 10.89 -4.74 4.06
C VAL A 21 11.98 -3.82 4.60
N CYS A 22 11.65 -2.58 4.90
CA CYS A 22 12.54 -1.65 5.60
C CYS A 22 11.77 -0.78 6.60
N GLU A 23 12.48 -0.23 7.58
CA GLU A 23 11.94 0.80 8.46
C GLU A 23 12.34 2.18 7.93
N CYS A 24 11.37 3.09 7.84
CA CYS A 24 11.64 4.46 7.41
C CYS A 24 12.19 5.30 8.55
N GLU A 25 13.41 5.82 8.41
CA GLU A 25 14.04 6.69 9.43
C GLU A 25 13.28 7.99 9.72
N TYR A 26 12.42 8.43 8.81
CA TYR A 26 11.68 9.68 8.92
C TYR A 26 10.34 9.54 9.66
N CYS A 27 9.63 8.42 9.47
CA CYS A 27 8.30 8.22 10.05
C CYS A 27 8.19 6.97 10.94
N GLY A 28 9.29 6.23 11.11
CA GLY A 28 9.35 5.00 11.91
C GLY A 28 8.49 3.85 11.38
N THR A 29 7.90 3.98 10.19
CA THR A 29 7.02 2.93 9.65
C THR A 29 7.86 1.81 9.05
N GLN A 30 7.68 0.59 9.56
CA GLN A 30 8.10 -0.63 8.89
C GLN A 30 7.18 -0.88 7.70
N GLN A 31 7.74 -0.93 6.49
CA GLN A 31 6.99 -1.05 5.25
C GLN A 31 7.61 -2.09 4.33
N THR A 32 6.76 -2.75 3.55
CA THR A 32 7.22 -3.55 2.41
C THR A 32 7.69 -2.65 1.27
N ILE A 33 8.67 -3.14 0.52
CA ILE A 33 9.23 -2.50 -0.67
C ILE A 33 9.23 -3.48 -1.85
N THR A 34 9.26 -2.96 -3.07
CA THR A 34 9.45 -3.77 -4.27
C THR A 34 10.80 -4.48 -4.26
N THR A 35 10.83 -5.69 -4.81
CA THR A 35 12.08 -6.45 -5.03
C THR A 35 12.65 -6.24 -6.44
N ALA A 36 12.00 -5.39 -7.25
CA ALA A 36 12.43 -5.09 -8.60
C ALA A 36 13.84 -4.47 -8.60
N LYS A 37 14.73 -5.05 -9.42
CA LYS A 37 16.08 -4.52 -9.64
C LYS A 37 16.13 -3.47 -10.77
N ASP A 38 15.08 -3.40 -11.59
CA ASP A 38 14.99 -2.45 -12.69
C ASP A 38 14.70 -1.04 -12.15
N GLU A 39 15.60 -0.09 -12.47
CA GLU A 39 15.50 1.29 -11.97
C GLU A 39 14.26 2.02 -12.49
N ASN A 40 13.77 1.69 -13.69
CA ASN A 40 12.55 2.28 -14.24
C ASN A 40 11.32 1.80 -13.48
N LEU A 41 11.29 0.51 -13.10
CA LEU A 41 10.22 -0.02 -12.25
C LEU A 41 10.24 0.64 -10.86
N GLN A 42 11.43 0.78 -10.25
CA GLN A 42 11.56 1.48 -8.97
C GLN A 42 11.10 2.94 -9.04
N ALA A 43 11.45 3.65 -10.12
CA ALA A 43 10.97 5.02 -10.34
C ALA A 43 9.44 5.07 -10.56
N LEU A 44 8.87 4.06 -11.22
CA LEU A 44 7.44 3.93 -11.42
C LEU A 44 6.68 3.68 -10.11
N PHE A 45 7.21 2.82 -9.22
CA PHE A 45 6.72 2.65 -7.86
C PHE A 45 6.70 3.97 -7.07
N ASN A 46 7.81 4.72 -7.09
CA ASN A 46 7.88 6.00 -6.42
C ASN A 46 6.78 6.97 -6.91
N ARG A 47 6.56 7.02 -8.23
CA ARG A 47 5.52 7.86 -8.81
C ARG A 47 4.11 7.41 -8.42
N ALA A 48 3.84 6.10 -8.45
CA ALA A 48 2.56 5.53 -8.05
C ALA A 48 2.26 5.82 -6.57
N ASN A 49 3.26 5.64 -5.71
CA ASN A 49 3.17 5.98 -4.27
C ASN A 49 2.86 7.45 -4.02
N ILE A 50 3.54 8.37 -4.72
CA ILE A 50 3.28 9.82 -4.60
C ILE A 50 1.83 10.16 -5.01
N LEU A 51 1.31 9.55 -6.08
CA LEU A 51 -0.07 9.77 -6.51
C LEU A 51 -1.06 9.24 -5.47
N ARG A 52 -0.83 8.04 -4.92
CA ARG A 52 -1.67 7.46 -3.88
C ARG A 52 -1.66 8.31 -2.59
N MET A 53 -0.50 8.80 -2.16
CA MET A 53 -0.37 9.72 -1.02
C MET A 53 -1.08 11.06 -1.23
N LYS A 54 -1.34 11.45 -2.49
CA LYS A 54 -2.12 12.65 -2.83
C LYS A 54 -3.60 12.34 -3.03
N SER A 55 -4.05 11.14 -2.67
CA SER A 55 -5.39 10.65 -2.95
C SER A 55 -5.77 10.64 -4.45
N GLU A 56 -4.79 10.68 -5.36
CA GLU A 56 -4.99 10.56 -6.82
C GLU A 56 -5.08 9.08 -7.23
N PHE A 57 -6.01 8.34 -6.61
CA PHE A 57 -6.09 6.88 -6.66
C PHE A 57 -6.23 6.32 -8.08
N ASP A 58 -7.08 6.89 -8.94
CA ASP A 58 -7.27 6.39 -10.31
C ASP A 58 -6.00 6.48 -11.16
N LYS A 59 -5.18 7.51 -10.92
CA LYS A 59 -3.90 7.66 -11.62
C LYS A 59 -2.85 6.73 -11.03
N ALA A 60 -2.84 6.55 -9.71
CA ALA A 60 -1.95 5.61 -9.04
C ALA A 60 -2.24 4.17 -9.49
N GLU A 61 -3.52 3.79 -9.55
CA GLU A 61 -4.02 2.49 -10.02
C GLU A 61 -3.48 2.17 -11.42
N GLN A 62 -3.60 3.09 -12.39
CA GLN A 62 -3.05 2.90 -13.73
C GLN A 62 -1.53 2.66 -13.77
N LEU A 63 -0.77 3.20 -12.81
CA LEU A 63 0.67 2.93 -12.72
C LEU A 63 0.93 1.58 -12.07
N TYR A 64 0.14 1.20 -11.07
CA TYR A 64 0.22 -0.12 -10.44
C TYR A 64 -0.20 -1.25 -11.38
N GLU A 65 -1.23 -1.06 -12.21
CA GLU A 65 -1.58 -2.02 -13.26
C GLU A 65 -0.40 -2.26 -14.22
N LYS A 66 0.33 -1.19 -14.59
CA LYS A 66 1.54 -1.32 -15.41
C LYS A 66 2.67 -2.04 -14.67
N LEU A 67 2.82 -1.80 -13.37
CA LEU A 67 3.79 -2.50 -12.54
C LEU A 67 3.48 -4.00 -12.47
N VAL A 68 2.21 -4.36 -12.24
CA VAL A 68 1.74 -5.76 -12.26
C VAL A 68 1.96 -6.39 -13.63
N GLN A 69 1.67 -5.69 -14.72
CA GLN A 69 1.93 -6.20 -16.08
C GLN A 69 3.42 -6.41 -16.37
N SER A 70 4.28 -5.53 -15.85
CA SER A 70 5.73 -5.57 -16.11
C SER A 70 6.46 -6.54 -15.19
N SER A 71 5.94 -6.75 -13.98
CA SER A 71 6.50 -7.64 -12.96
C SER A 71 5.37 -8.34 -12.19
N PRO A 72 4.72 -9.35 -12.80
CA PRO A 72 3.56 -10.02 -12.20
C PRO A 72 3.85 -10.73 -10.88
N ASP A 73 5.11 -11.09 -10.62
CA ASP A 73 5.53 -11.75 -9.39
C ASP A 73 6.01 -10.76 -8.29
N ASP A 74 5.88 -9.44 -8.50
CA ASP A 74 6.22 -8.46 -7.46
C ASP A 74 5.02 -8.23 -6.52
N ALA A 75 5.17 -8.67 -5.27
CA ALA A 75 4.12 -8.56 -4.26
C ALA A 75 3.71 -7.11 -3.95
N GLU A 76 4.67 -6.16 -4.03
CA GLU A 76 4.40 -4.75 -3.76
C GLU A 76 3.57 -4.11 -4.87
N ALA A 77 3.68 -4.58 -6.11
CA ALA A 77 2.85 -4.11 -7.22
C ALA A 77 1.37 -4.44 -6.98
N HIS A 78 1.07 -5.68 -6.59
CA HIS A 78 -0.28 -6.14 -6.26
C HIS A 78 -0.82 -5.43 -5.01
N TRP A 79 0.01 -5.29 -3.97
CA TRP A 79 -0.39 -4.56 -2.76
C TRP A 79 -0.71 -3.08 -3.05
N GLY A 80 0.14 -2.41 -3.83
CA GLY A 80 -0.10 -1.04 -4.23
C GLY A 80 -1.36 -0.88 -5.09
N LEU A 81 -1.63 -1.84 -5.98
CA LEU A 81 -2.84 -1.86 -6.81
C LEU A 81 -4.10 -1.91 -5.94
N ILE A 82 -4.15 -2.85 -5.00
CA ILE A 82 -5.32 -2.99 -4.14
C ILE A 82 -5.51 -1.78 -3.22
N LEU A 83 -4.44 -1.21 -2.66
CA LEU A 83 -4.55 0.03 -1.88
C LEU A 83 -5.17 1.18 -2.71
N CYS A 84 -4.90 1.25 -4.01
CA CYS A 84 -5.52 2.25 -4.88
C CYS A 84 -7.00 1.96 -5.14
N LYS A 85 -7.35 0.71 -5.46
CA LYS A 85 -8.74 0.27 -5.68
C LYS A 85 -9.65 0.65 -4.51
N TYR A 86 -9.17 0.39 -3.29
CA TYR A 86 -9.90 0.67 -2.05
C TYR A 86 -9.70 2.09 -1.51
N GLY A 87 -8.95 2.95 -2.23
CA GLY A 87 -8.77 4.35 -1.86
C GLY A 87 -8.08 4.55 -0.51
N ILE A 88 -7.00 3.80 -0.27
CA ILE A 88 -6.28 3.81 1.00
C ILE A 88 -5.16 4.84 0.98
N GLU A 89 -5.28 5.85 1.83
CA GLU A 89 -4.22 6.81 2.16
C GLU A 89 -3.64 6.49 3.54
N TYR A 90 -2.32 6.62 3.70
CA TYR A 90 -1.69 6.53 5.02
C TYR A 90 -1.43 7.92 5.57
N VAL A 91 -2.28 8.38 6.48
CA VAL A 91 -2.21 9.70 7.10
C VAL A 91 -1.48 9.62 8.43
N GLU A 92 -0.84 10.71 8.84
CA GLU A 92 -0.22 10.78 10.16
C GLU A 92 -1.28 11.04 11.22
N ASP A 93 -1.37 10.16 12.21
CA ASP A 93 -2.19 10.36 13.39
C ASP A 93 -1.54 11.42 14.28
N PRO A 94 -2.22 12.56 14.57
CA PRO A 94 -1.64 13.63 15.39
C PRO A 94 -1.38 13.23 16.85
N ALA A 95 -2.03 12.16 17.35
CA ALA A 95 -1.84 11.69 18.72
C ALA A 95 -0.65 10.73 18.86
N THR A 96 -0.45 9.86 17.86
CA THR A 96 0.58 8.81 17.91
C THR A 96 1.78 9.07 17.00
N PHE A 97 1.66 10.04 16.09
CA PHE A 97 2.59 10.34 15.00
C PHE A 97 2.85 9.16 14.05
N LYS A 98 2.01 8.11 14.14
CA LYS A 98 2.10 6.93 13.27
C LYS A 98 1.31 7.14 11.99
N ARG A 99 1.74 6.46 10.94
CA ARG A 99 1.03 6.42 9.66
C ARG A 99 -0.07 5.36 9.75
N VAL A 100 -1.33 5.80 9.67
CA VAL A 100 -2.50 4.94 9.80
C VAL A 100 -3.32 4.94 8.50
N PRO A 101 -3.87 3.79 8.09
CA PRO A 101 -4.69 3.74 6.87
C PRO A 101 -6.00 4.50 7.08
N THR A 102 -6.43 5.21 6.05
CA THR A 102 -7.74 5.87 5.96
C THR A 102 -8.40 5.45 4.65
N CYS A 103 -9.69 5.10 4.71
CA CYS A 103 -10.46 4.68 3.55
C CYS A 103 -11.20 5.88 2.95
N HIS A 104 -10.85 6.27 1.73
CA HIS A 104 -11.53 7.35 0.99
C HIS A 104 -12.64 6.84 0.08
N ARG A 105 -12.71 5.52 -0.13
CA ARG A 105 -13.74 4.86 -0.93
C ARG A 105 -14.50 3.88 -0.06
N THR A 106 -15.83 3.98 -0.10
CA THR A 106 -16.70 2.98 0.50
C THR A 106 -16.75 1.77 -0.44
N SER A 107 -16.28 0.62 0.03
CA SER A 107 -16.45 -0.66 -0.65
C SER A 107 -17.18 -1.63 0.28
N PHE A 108 -18.12 -2.39 -0.27
CA PHE A 108 -18.78 -3.48 0.44
C PHE A 108 -17.94 -4.76 0.40
N ASP A 109 -17.09 -4.88 -0.61
CA ASP A 109 -16.18 -6.00 -0.74
C ASP A 109 -15.02 -5.82 0.25
N SER A 110 -14.65 -6.92 0.90
CA SER A 110 -13.57 -6.92 1.88
C SER A 110 -12.22 -6.98 1.16
N ILE A 111 -11.28 -6.11 1.55
CA ILE A 111 -9.93 -6.08 0.98
C ILE A 111 -9.23 -7.46 1.03
N ILE A 112 -9.51 -8.28 2.06
CA ILE A 112 -8.92 -9.62 2.19
C ILE A 112 -9.53 -10.67 1.26
N ALA A 113 -10.69 -10.39 0.65
CA ALA A 113 -11.34 -11.28 -0.30
C ALA A 113 -10.89 -11.02 -1.75
N ASP A 114 -10.22 -9.89 -2.00
CA ASP A 114 -9.78 -9.44 -3.30
C ASP A 114 -8.71 -10.37 -3.90
N GLU A 115 -8.69 -10.49 -5.22
CA GLU A 115 -7.73 -11.35 -5.93
C GLU A 115 -6.32 -10.76 -5.91
N ASP A 116 -6.15 -9.43 -6.00
CA ASP A 116 -4.83 -8.81 -5.95
C ASP A 116 -4.22 -8.93 -4.55
N TYR A 117 -5.04 -8.95 -3.49
CA TYR A 117 -4.56 -9.26 -2.15
C TYR A 117 -3.99 -10.68 -2.06
N LYS A 118 -4.74 -11.67 -2.58
CA LYS A 118 -4.29 -13.07 -2.59
C LYS A 118 -2.99 -13.22 -3.39
N GLU A 119 -2.88 -12.50 -4.50
CA GLU A 119 -1.69 -12.51 -5.32
C GLU A 119 -0.50 -11.82 -4.64
N ALA A 120 -0.73 -10.70 -3.95
CA ALA A 120 0.29 -10.07 -3.09
C ALA A 120 0.82 -11.07 -2.05
N LEU A 121 -0.06 -11.82 -1.36
CA LEU A 121 0.37 -12.84 -0.39
C LEU A 121 1.09 -14.02 -1.04
N ARG A 122 0.67 -14.42 -2.26
CA ARG A 122 1.28 -15.53 -3.02
C ARG A 122 2.72 -15.19 -3.41
N CYS A 123 2.93 -13.97 -3.89
CA CYS A 123 4.22 -13.46 -4.34
C CYS A 123 5.13 -13.04 -3.17
N ALA A 124 4.55 -12.70 -2.02
CA ALA A 124 5.29 -12.23 -0.85
C ALA A 124 6.17 -13.32 -0.22
N ASP A 125 7.34 -12.89 0.27
CA ASP A 125 8.06 -13.65 1.27
C ASP A 125 7.36 -13.64 2.63
N VAL A 126 7.92 -14.38 3.60
CA VAL A 126 7.32 -14.54 4.93
C VAL A 126 7.19 -13.20 5.68
N ILE A 127 8.15 -12.27 5.48
CA ILE A 127 8.19 -10.99 6.20
C ILE A 127 7.18 -10.03 5.59
N GLN A 128 7.16 -9.90 4.26
CA GLN A 128 6.18 -9.10 3.54
C GLN A 128 4.75 -9.57 3.81
N ARG A 129 4.52 -10.90 3.77
CA ARG A 129 3.20 -11.49 4.03
C ARG A 129 2.65 -11.07 5.38
N GLY A 130 3.47 -11.12 6.43
CA GLY A 130 3.04 -10.71 7.77
C GLY A 130 2.61 -9.24 7.85
N ILE A 131 3.28 -8.35 7.10
CA ILE A 131 2.90 -6.93 7.03
C ILE A 131 1.61 -6.75 6.24
N TYR A 132 1.47 -7.39 5.07
CA TYR A 132 0.27 -7.31 4.26
C TYR A 132 -0.97 -7.83 5.01
N GLU A 133 -0.86 -8.96 5.71
CA GLU A 133 -1.94 -9.50 6.52
C GLU A 133 -2.34 -8.54 7.67
N ALA A 134 -1.36 -7.91 8.32
CA ALA A 134 -1.61 -6.96 9.39
C ALA A 134 -2.28 -5.68 8.88
N GLU A 135 -1.76 -5.09 7.80
CA GLU A 135 -2.35 -3.89 7.16
C GLU A 135 -3.75 -4.18 6.62
N ALA A 136 -3.94 -5.29 5.90
CA ALA A 136 -5.23 -5.66 5.31
C ALA A 136 -6.30 -5.92 6.38
N LYS A 137 -5.93 -6.54 7.50
CA LYS A 137 -6.85 -6.75 8.63
C LYS A 137 -7.29 -5.42 9.25
N GLU A 138 -6.38 -4.46 9.36
CA GLU A 138 -6.72 -3.14 9.89
C GLU A 138 -7.60 -2.35 8.92
N ILE A 139 -7.30 -2.40 7.62
CA ILE A 139 -8.14 -1.78 6.59
C ILE A 139 -9.55 -2.40 6.57
N ASP A 140 -9.66 -3.73 6.60
CA ASP A 140 -10.95 -4.44 6.65
C ASP A 140 -11.79 -4.05 7.89
N ARG A 141 -11.12 -3.88 9.04
CA ARG A 141 -11.77 -3.37 10.26
C ARG A 141 -12.33 -1.97 10.05
N LEU A 142 -11.53 -1.05 9.52
CA LEU A 142 -11.94 0.34 9.27
C LEU A 142 -13.10 0.42 8.26
N GLN A 143 -13.07 -0.37 7.19
CA GLN A 143 -14.16 -0.45 6.22
C GLN A 143 -15.47 -0.86 6.89
N LYS A 144 -15.44 -1.89 7.73
CA LYS A 144 -16.63 -2.36 8.48
C LYS A 144 -17.14 -1.30 9.45
N GLU A 145 -16.26 -0.57 10.12
CA GLU A 145 -16.64 0.54 10.99
C GLU A 145 -17.33 1.68 10.21
N ILE A 146 -16.77 2.07 9.07
CA ILE A 146 -17.36 3.11 8.19
C ILE A 146 -18.75 2.67 7.68
N LEU A 147 -18.89 1.43 7.22
CA LEU A 147 -20.18 0.88 6.77
C LEU A 147 -21.22 0.84 7.90
N ALA A 148 -20.80 0.43 9.10
CA ALA A 148 -21.68 0.36 10.27
C ALA A 148 -22.14 1.74 10.74
N LEU A 149 -21.31 2.78 10.57
CA LEU A 149 -21.71 4.17 10.85
C LEU A 149 -22.67 4.71 9.80
N SER A 150 -22.36 4.51 8.50
CA SER A 150 -23.25 4.93 7.40
C SER A 150 -24.63 4.28 7.47
N ALA A 151 -24.73 3.05 7.96
CA ALA A 151 -26.01 2.36 8.15
C ALA A 151 -26.85 2.88 9.35
N LYS A 152 -26.26 3.67 10.26
CA LYS A 152 -26.92 4.24 11.44
C LYS A 152 -27.33 5.70 11.27
N GLU A 153 -26.85 6.36 10.23
CA GLU A 153 -27.32 7.69 9.84
C GLU A 153 -28.67 7.52 9.12
N ASP A 154 -29.77 7.77 9.85
CA ASP A 154 -31.11 7.83 9.25
C ASP A 154 -31.14 8.90 8.12
N PRO A 155 -31.84 8.63 7.00
CA PRO A 155 -31.89 9.52 5.83
C PRO A 155 -32.60 10.87 6.08
#